data_AF-A0A3S0IDY4-F1
#
_entry.id   AF-A0A3S0IDY4-F1
#
_cell.length_a   1.000
_cell.length_b   1.000
_cell.length_c   1.000
_cell.angle_alpha   90.00
_cell.angle_beta   90.00
_cell.angle_gamma   90.00
#
_symmetry.space_group_name_H-M   'P 1'
#
loop_
_entity.id
_entity.type
_entity.pdbx_description
1 polymer ?
#
loop_
_entity_poly.entity_id
_entity_poly.type
_entity_poly.pdbx_seq_one_letter_code
_entity_poly.pdbx_strand_id
1 'polypeptide(L)'
;MSYLRLVLLSMCLATCYYSLTITAIGIAAADKIFWWFEWKDNFHFYHIAQNFIGIGLAALIPAYLVHSYESDKRWVSIGIVIFISMLLQGNINYAPWDPLGIVRFFKGTLYYGDIGSVGIFLEILFMPILWLLVFGKRTKYQTSPVHPAQKDI
;
A
#
# COMPACT_ATOMS: atom_id res chain seq x y z
N MET A 1 6.45 20.75 10.80
CA MET A 1 5.04 20.42 10.47
C MET A 1 4.25 20.22 11.77
N SER A 2 3.09 20.88 11.92
CA SER A 2 2.17 20.60 13.03
C SER A 2 1.63 19.17 12.92
N TYR A 3 1.51 18.42 14.02
CA TYR A 3 1.01 17.05 14.05
C TYR A 3 -0.37 16.90 13.38
N LEU A 4 -1.19 17.95 13.44
CA LEU A 4 -2.50 17.99 12.79
C LEU A 4 -2.41 17.89 11.27
N ARG A 5 -1.42 18.54 10.65
CA ARG A 5 -1.19 18.46 9.20
C ARG A 5 -0.77 17.05 8.77
N LEU A 6 0.11 16.41 9.55
CA LEU A 6 0.53 15.03 9.30
C LEU A 6 -0.67 14.09 9.34
N VAL A 7 -1.48 14.17 10.39
CA VAL A 7 -2.66 13.32 10.58
C VAL A 7 -3.68 13.51 9.45
N LEU A 8 -3.96 14.75 9.04
CA LEU A 8 -4.88 15.03 7.92
C LEU A 8 -4.35 14.51 6.58
N LEU A 9 -3.05 14.71 6.30
CA LEU A 9 -2.44 14.20 5.09
C LEU A 9 -2.49 12.67 5.05
N SER A 10 -2.10 12.00 6.14
CA SER A 10 -2.17 10.55 6.24
C SER A 10 -3.60 10.02 6.10
N MET A 11 -4.60 10.69 6.66
CA MET A 11 -6.01 10.32 6.47
C MET A 11 -6.45 10.42 5.01
N CYS A 12 -6.08 11.50 4.32
CA CYS A 12 -6.38 11.68 2.90
C CYS A 12 -5.73 10.57 2.06
N LEU A 13 -4.44 10.31 2.30
CA LEU A 13 -3.70 9.24 1.63
C LEU A 13 -4.29 7.85 1.91
N ALA A 14 -4.72 7.58 3.15
CA ALA A 14 -5.36 6.33 3.53
C ALA A 14 -6.68 6.10 2.79
N THR A 15 -7.49 7.16 2.65
CA THR A 15 -8.78 7.11 1.95
C THR A 15 -8.56 6.88 0.45
N CYS A 16 -7.62 7.59 -0.16
CA CYS A 16 -7.24 7.34 -1.56
C CYS A 16 -6.71 5.92 -1.77
N TYR A 17 -5.82 5.46 -0.88
CA TYR A 17 -5.25 4.12 -0.96
C TYR A 17 -6.34 3.04 -0.80
N TYR A 18 -7.24 3.20 0.16
CA TYR A 18 -8.43 2.36 0.32
C TYR A 18 -9.25 2.27 -0.97
N SER A 19 -9.65 3.39 -1.56
CA SER A 19 -10.44 3.40 -2.79
C SER A 19 -9.73 2.70 -3.97
N LEU A 20 -8.42 2.92 -4.09
CA LEU A 20 -7.61 2.26 -5.13
C LEU A 20 -7.50 0.76 -4.89
N THR A 21 -7.33 0.32 -3.65
CA THR A 21 -7.24 -1.12 -3.32
C THR A 21 -8.56 -1.84 -3.52
N ILE A 22 -9.70 -1.25 -3.15
CA ILE A 22 -11.02 -1.82 -3.50
C ILE A 22 -11.18 -1.91 -5.01
N THR A 23 -10.80 -0.87 -5.74
CA THR A 23 -10.89 -0.86 -7.20
C THR A 23 -10.01 -1.96 -7.79
N ALA A 24 -8.78 -2.11 -7.32
CA ALA A 24 -7.87 -3.17 -7.75
C ALA A 24 -8.46 -4.57 -7.50
N ILE A 25 -8.99 -4.82 -6.29
CA ILE A 25 -9.64 -6.09 -5.93
C ILE A 25 -10.87 -6.33 -6.82
N GLY A 26 -11.70 -5.30 -7.05
CA GLY A 26 -12.90 -5.41 -7.89
C GLY A 26 -12.59 -5.68 -9.36
N ILE A 27 -11.54 -5.06 -9.92
CA ILE A 27 -11.11 -5.33 -11.29
C ILE A 27 -10.49 -6.73 -11.40
N ALA A 28 -9.71 -7.16 -10.41
CA ALA A 28 -9.16 -8.50 -10.36
C ALA A 28 -10.24 -9.58 -10.25
N ALA A 29 -11.28 -9.35 -9.44
CA ALA A 29 -12.43 -10.24 -9.33
C ALA A 29 -13.30 -10.26 -10.60
N ALA A 30 -13.21 -9.22 -11.44
CA ALA A 30 -13.92 -9.14 -12.72
C ALA A 30 -13.12 -9.69 -13.92
N ASP A 31 -11.95 -10.29 -13.68
CA ASP A 31 -11.03 -10.85 -14.69
C ASP A 31 -10.52 -9.85 -15.75
N LYS A 32 -10.58 -8.54 -15.47
CA LYS A 32 -10.34 -7.52 -16.51
C LYS A 32 -8.89 -7.08 -16.72
N ILE A 33 -7.96 -7.40 -15.81
CA ILE A 33 -6.57 -6.89 -15.89
C ILE A 33 -5.72 -7.65 -16.93
N PHE A 34 -5.90 -8.96 -17.06
CA PHE A 34 -5.13 -9.81 -17.98
C PHE A 34 -6.02 -10.69 -18.87
N TRP A 35 -7.07 -10.12 -19.47
CA TRP A 35 -7.95 -10.87 -20.40
C TRP A 35 -7.21 -11.55 -21.58
N TRP A 36 -5.94 -11.21 -21.82
CA TRP A 36 -5.06 -11.82 -22.82
C TRP A 36 -4.27 -13.04 -22.32
N PHE A 37 -4.21 -13.28 -21.02
CA PHE A 37 -3.46 -14.38 -20.38
C PHE A 37 -4.41 -15.17 -19.44
N GLU A 38 -5.47 -15.76 -20.00
CA GLU A 38 -6.33 -16.68 -19.25
C GLU A 38 -5.58 -17.98 -18.96
N TRP A 39 -5.01 -18.10 -17.76
CA TRP A 39 -4.49 -19.37 -17.24
C TRP A 39 -5.64 -20.22 -16.71
N LYS A 40 -6.27 -20.99 -17.61
CA LYS A 40 -7.44 -21.84 -17.31
C LYS A 40 -7.20 -22.87 -16.21
N ASP A 41 -5.95 -23.28 -15.98
CA ASP A 41 -5.63 -24.37 -15.05
C ASP A 41 -5.34 -23.90 -13.61
N ASN A 42 -5.27 -22.59 -13.34
CA ASN A 42 -4.94 -22.06 -11.99
C ASN A 42 -5.64 -20.72 -11.69
N PHE A 43 -6.97 -20.73 -11.69
CA PHE A 43 -7.83 -19.56 -11.44
C PHE A 43 -7.49 -18.80 -10.16
N HIS A 44 -7.20 -19.50 -9.05
CA HIS A 44 -6.82 -18.87 -7.78
C HIS A 44 -5.49 -18.10 -7.86
N PHE A 45 -4.49 -18.66 -8.53
CA PHE A 45 -3.18 -18.01 -8.67
C PHE A 45 -3.26 -16.75 -9.52
N TYR A 46 -4.10 -16.78 -10.56
CA TYR A 46 -4.30 -15.66 -11.46
C TYR A 46 -4.93 -14.44 -10.76
N HIS A 47 -5.97 -14.62 -9.95
CA HIS A 47 -6.54 -13.51 -9.16
C HIS A 47 -5.57 -12.95 -8.13
N ILE A 48 -4.78 -13.81 -7.48
CA ILE A 48 -3.76 -13.37 -6.51
C ILE A 48 -2.70 -12.52 -7.22
N ALA A 49 -2.23 -12.93 -8.39
CA ALA A 49 -1.26 -12.15 -9.16
C ALA A 49 -1.83 -10.79 -9.63
N GLN A 50 -3.11 -10.75 -10.00
CA GLN A 50 -3.79 -9.50 -10.35
C GLN A 50 -3.93 -8.55 -9.16
N ASN A 51 -4.33 -9.07 -8.00
CA ASN A 51 -4.37 -8.30 -6.75
C ASN A 51 -2.99 -7.76 -6.41
N PHE A 52 -1.96 -8.59 -6.47
CA PHE A 52 -0.58 -8.21 -6.19
C PHE A 52 -0.11 -7.02 -7.05
N ILE A 53 -0.41 -7.06 -8.36
CA ILE A 53 -0.03 -5.98 -9.27
C ILE A 53 -0.89 -4.73 -8.99
N GLY A 54 -2.20 -4.88 -8.85
CA GLY A 54 -3.12 -3.76 -8.62
C GLY A 54 -2.87 -3.03 -7.30
N ILE A 55 -2.83 -3.78 -6.19
CA ILE A 55 -2.54 -3.24 -4.84
C ILE A 55 -1.10 -2.77 -4.76
N GLY A 56 -0.16 -3.49 -5.38
CA GLY A 56 1.24 -3.08 -5.48
C GLY A 56 1.40 -1.72 -6.16
N LEU A 57 0.73 -1.49 -7.30
CA LEU A 57 0.73 -0.19 -7.98
C LEU A 57 0.00 0.89 -7.18
N ALA A 58 -1.14 0.55 -6.57
CA ALA A 58 -1.88 1.47 -5.72
C ALA A 58 -1.05 1.96 -4.53
N ALA A 59 -0.22 1.09 -3.94
CA ALA A 59 0.63 1.39 -2.80
C ALA A 59 1.80 2.33 -3.13
N LEU A 60 2.14 2.48 -4.41
CA LEU A 60 3.19 3.40 -4.86
C LEU A 60 2.82 4.86 -4.54
N ILE A 61 1.54 5.22 -4.71
CA ILE A 61 1.05 6.59 -4.49
C ILE A 61 1.25 7.06 -3.05
N PRO A 62 0.71 6.37 -2.02
CA PRO A 62 0.93 6.79 -0.64
C PRO A 62 2.41 6.73 -0.28
N ALA A 63 3.16 5.72 -0.72
CA ALA A 63 4.60 5.63 -0.43
C ALA A 63 5.40 6.80 -1.01
N TYR A 64 5.11 7.21 -2.25
CA TYR A 64 5.77 8.34 -2.91
C TYR A 64 5.42 9.66 -2.22
N LEU A 65 4.13 9.91 -1.96
CA LEU A 65 3.68 11.15 -1.34
C LEU A 65 4.20 11.29 0.09
N VAL A 66 4.23 10.19 0.87
CA VAL A 66 4.85 10.19 2.20
C VAL A 66 6.35 10.46 2.11
N HIS A 67 7.06 9.85 1.16
CA HIS A 67 8.48 10.08 0.95
C HIS A 67 8.80 11.54 0.58
N SER A 68 8.00 12.15 -0.31
CA SER A 68 8.22 13.51 -0.81
C SER A 68 7.81 14.60 0.17
N TYR A 69 6.70 14.43 0.91
CA TYR A 69 6.14 15.49 1.76
C TYR A 69 6.41 15.33 3.26
N GLU A 70 6.70 14.12 3.74
CA GLU A 70 6.90 13.80 5.17
C GLU A 70 8.14 12.91 5.38
N SER A 71 9.28 13.26 4.76
CA SER A 71 10.52 12.49 4.81
C SER A 71 10.98 12.14 6.23
N ASP A 72 10.86 13.09 7.16
CA ASP A 72 11.35 12.97 8.55
C ASP A 72 10.47 12.06 9.40
N LYS A 73 9.15 12.01 9.11
CA LYS A 73 8.14 11.23 9.85
C LYS A 73 7.49 10.15 9.00
N ARG A 74 8.19 9.71 7.94
CA ARG A 74 7.68 8.80 6.92
C ARG A 74 7.10 7.50 7.48
N TRP A 75 7.72 6.95 8.52
CA TRP A 75 7.27 5.71 9.18
C TRP A 75 5.99 5.89 9.99
N VAL A 76 5.83 7.04 10.64
CA VAL A 76 4.59 7.37 11.36
C VAL A 76 3.46 7.59 10.37
N SER A 77 3.72 8.38 9.32
CA SER A 77 2.72 8.67 8.29
C SER A 77 2.25 7.42 7.55
N ILE A 78 3.18 6.54 7.14
CA ILE A 78 2.81 5.29 6.47
C ILE A 78 2.08 4.32 7.41
N GLY A 79 2.45 4.30 8.69
CA GLY A 79 1.74 3.50 9.71
C GLY A 79 0.28 3.94 9.86
N ILE A 80 0.02 5.25 9.91
CA ILE A 80 -1.34 5.80 9.95
C ILE A 80 -2.09 5.45 8.66
N VAL A 81 -1.45 5.59 7.50
CA VAL A 81 -2.04 5.24 6.21
C VAL A 81 -2.51 3.78 6.21
N ILE A 82 -1.62 2.85 6.56
CA ILE A 82 -1.93 1.41 6.60
C ILE A 82 -3.06 1.14 7.59
N PHE A 83 -2.97 1.67 8.82
CA PHE A 83 -3.95 1.43 9.87
C PHE A 83 -5.35 1.90 9.47
N ILE A 84 -5.47 3.12 8.93
CA ILE A 84 -6.75 3.66 8.49
C ILE A 84 -7.27 2.91 7.26
N SER A 85 -6.41 2.54 6.31
CA SER A 85 -6.84 1.73 5.17
C SER A 85 -7.36 0.35 5.60
N MET A 86 -6.74 -0.31 6.58
CA MET A 86 -7.26 -1.57 7.15
C MET A 86 -8.61 -1.37 7.85
N LEU A 87 -8.76 -0.29 8.61
CA LEU A 87 -10.03 0.06 9.25
C LEU A 87 -11.15 0.26 8.22
N LEU A 88 -10.88 1.02 7.16
CA LEU A 88 -11.83 1.27 6.08
C LEU A 88 -12.17 -0.02 5.32
N GLN A 89 -11.18 -0.86 5.02
CA GLN A 89 -11.41 -2.15 4.36
C GLN A 89 -12.31 -3.08 5.17
N GLY A 90 -12.09 -3.18 6.48
CA GLY A 90 -12.96 -3.97 7.34
C GLY A 90 -14.37 -3.40 7.52
N ASN A 91 -14.59 -2.14 7.13
CA ASN A 91 -15.87 -1.45 7.16
C ASN A 91 -16.49 -1.23 5.78
N ILE A 92 -16.09 -1.99 4.75
CA ILE A 92 -16.60 -1.82 3.39
C ILE A 92 -18.15 -1.82 3.31
N ASN A 93 -18.81 -2.61 4.17
CA ASN A 93 -20.28 -2.73 4.25
C ASN A 93 -20.85 -2.11 5.54
N TYR A 94 -20.07 -1.32 6.27
CA TYR A 94 -20.44 -0.76 7.57
C TYR A 94 -20.14 0.75 7.62
N ALA A 95 -20.38 1.38 8.78
CA ALA A 95 -19.98 2.76 8.98
C ALA A 95 -18.45 2.89 8.84
N PRO A 96 -17.93 3.79 7.96
CA PRO A 96 -16.49 3.82 7.62
C PRO A 96 -15.56 3.97 8.81
N TRP A 97 -15.97 4.75 9.82
CA TRP A 97 -15.16 5.10 10.99
C TRP A 97 -15.44 4.22 12.22
N ASP A 98 -16.13 3.09 12.05
CA ASP A 98 -16.36 2.13 13.14
C ASP A 98 -15.02 1.49 13.56
N PRO A 99 -14.57 1.63 14.82
CA PRO A 99 -13.31 1.04 15.28
C PRO A 99 -13.30 -0.49 15.19
N LEU A 100 -14.47 -1.15 15.17
CA LEU A 100 -14.58 -2.59 14.96
C LEU A 100 -14.15 -3.01 13.55
N GLY A 101 -13.99 -2.07 12.61
CA GLY A 101 -13.49 -2.33 11.26
C GLY A 101 -12.16 -3.07 11.25
N ILE A 102 -11.23 -2.73 12.14
CA ILE A 102 -9.94 -3.45 12.21
C ILE A 102 -10.15 -4.90 12.61
N VAL A 103 -10.98 -5.16 13.61
CA VAL A 103 -11.28 -6.53 14.05
C VAL A 103 -11.93 -7.32 12.91
N ARG A 104 -12.86 -6.70 12.17
CA ARG A 104 -13.52 -7.30 11.01
C ARG A 104 -12.51 -7.58 9.90
N PHE A 105 -11.59 -6.66 9.62
CA PHE A 105 -10.54 -6.84 8.63
C PHE A 105 -9.68 -8.06 8.98
N PHE A 106 -9.09 -8.10 10.18
CA PHE A 106 -8.29 -9.25 10.62
C PHE A 106 -9.07 -10.56 10.60
N LYS A 107 -10.32 -10.57 11.08
CA LYS A 107 -11.16 -11.77 11.03
C LYS A 107 -11.45 -12.22 9.60
N GLY A 108 -11.84 -11.30 8.73
CA GLY A 108 -12.22 -11.60 7.34
C GLY A 108 -11.05 -11.97 6.45
N THR A 109 -9.85 -11.44 6.71
CA THR A 109 -8.69 -11.68 5.85
C THR A 109 -7.71 -12.71 6.40
N LEU A 110 -7.44 -12.72 7.70
CA LEU A 110 -6.37 -13.55 8.30
C LEU A 110 -6.90 -14.82 8.96
N TYR A 111 -8.01 -14.74 9.70
CA TYR A 111 -8.52 -15.87 10.49
C TYR A 111 -9.53 -16.75 9.76
N TYR A 112 -10.45 -16.13 9.02
CA TYR A 112 -11.50 -16.82 8.25
C TYR A 112 -11.36 -16.62 6.75
N GLY A 113 -10.34 -15.89 6.31
CA GLY A 113 -10.06 -15.63 4.91
C GLY A 113 -9.45 -16.83 4.21
N ASP A 114 -9.71 -16.93 2.91
CA ASP A 114 -8.99 -17.84 2.02
C ASP A 114 -7.57 -17.32 1.73
N ILE A 115 -6.79 -18.09 0.97
CA ILE A 115 -5.40 -17.72 0.65
C ILE A 115 -5.30 -16.38 -0.10
N GLY A 116 -6.32 -16.04 -0.91
CA GLY A 116 -6.40 -14.75 -1.59
C GLY A 116 -6.63 -13.58 -0.62
N SER A 117 -7.50 -13.78 0.38
CA SER A 117 -7.77 -12.80 1.43
C SER A 117 -6.55 -12.57 2.33
N VAL A 118 -5.79 -13.62 2.65
CA VAL A 118 -4.49 -13.50 3.34
C VAL A 118 -3.49 -12.72 2.47
N GLY A 119 -3.48 -12.97 1.16
CA GLY A 119 -2.70 -12.18 0.20
C GLY A 119 -3.01 -10.70 0.26
N ILE A 120 -4.30 -10.33 0.19
CA ILE A 120 -4.76 -8.93 0.30
C ILE A 120 -4.31 -8.29 1.62
N PHE A 121 -4.40 -9.02 2.74
CA PHE A 121 -3.91 -8.55 4.03
C PHE A 121 -2.42 -8.19 3.99
N LEU A 122 -1.61 -9.12 3.46
CA LEU A 122 -0.16 -8.93 3.36
C LEU A 122 0.18 -7.80 2.40
N GLU A 123 -0.53 -7.66 1.29
CA GLU A 123 -0.30 -6.61 0.30
C GLU A 123 -0.61 -5.23 0.86
N ILE A 124 -1.75 -5.05 1.54
CA ILE A 124 -2.13 -3.78 2.18
C ILE A 124 -1.13 -3.40 3.28
N LEU A 125 -0.63 -4.38 4.03
CA LEU A 125 0.34 -4.16 5.11
C LEU A 125 1.74 -3.82 4.57
N PHE A 126 2.25 -4.63 3.63
CA PHE A 126 3.66 -4.60 3.26
C PHE A 126 3.97 -3.82 1.99
N MET A 127 3.06 -3.70 1.01
CA MET A 127 3.37 -2.99 -0.24
C MET A 127 3.76 -1.52 -0.04
N PRO A 128 3.06 -0.74 0.81
CA PRO A 128 3.46 0.65 1.05
C PRO A 128 4.86 0.74 1.69
N ILE A 129 5.20 -0.22 2.55
CA ILE A 129 6.53 -0.31 3.21
C ILE A 129 7.61 -0.64 2.17
N LEU A 130 7.36 -1.62 1.31
CA LEU A 130 8.31 -2.03 0.26
C LEU A 130 8.63 -0.88 -0.69
N TRP A 131 7.63 -0.14 -1.15
CA TRP A 131 7.86 1.05 -1.98
C TRP A 131 8.65 2.14 -1.26
N LEU A 132 8.35 2.38 0.01
CA LEU A 132 9.05 3.38 0.81
C LEU A 132 10.54 3.02 1.00
N LEU A 133 10.86 1.74 1.13
CA LEU A 133 12.24 1.23 1.13
C LEU A 133 12.93 1.44 -0.23
N VAL A 134 12.23 1.18 -1.34
CA VAL A 134 12.75 1.41 -2.70
C VAL A 134 13.10 2.89 -2.89
N PHE A 135 12.22 3.81 -2.47
CA PHE A 135 12.48 5.24 -2.56
C PHE A 135 13.63 5.67 -1.65
N GLY A 136 13.68 5.17 -0.41
CA GLY A 136 14.76 5.46 0.54
C GLY A 136 16.15 5.02 0.07
N LYS A 137 16.24 3.94 -0.72
CA LYS A 137 17.51 3.54 -1.36
C LYS A 137 17.96 4.57 -2.41
N ARG A 138 17.06 5.06 -3.27
CA ARG A 138 17.43 5.99 -4.37
C ARG A 138 17.99 7.31 -3.86
N THR A 139 17.45 7.86 -2.76
CA THR A 139 17.94 9.12 -2.18
C THR A 139 19.39 9.00 -1.70
N LYS A 140 19.77 7.83 -1.13
CA LYS A 140 21.12 7.59 -0.62
C LYS A 140 22.18 7.52 -1.73
N TYR A 141 21.80 7.06 -2.93
CA TYR A 141 22.69 7.02 -4.10
C TYR A 141 22.91 8.39 -4.73
N GLN A 142 21.98 9.33 -4.59
CA GLN A 142 22.14 10.71 -5.11
C GLN A 142 23.01 11.60 -4.21
N THR A 143 23.22 11.23 -2.94
CA THR A 143 24.00 12.02 -1.97
C THR A 143 25.44 11.54 -1.79
N SER A 144 25.92 10.53 -2.52
CA SER A 144 27.35 10.21 -2.51
C SER A 144 28.12 11.33 -3.23
N PRO A 145 28.97 12.10 -2.54
CA PRO A 145 29.77 13.11 -3.20
C PRO A 145 30.71 12.40 -4.17
N VAL A 146 30.71 12.84 -5.43
CA VAL A 146 31.84 12.67 -6.33
C VAL A 146 33.03 13.26 -5.58
N HIS A 147 33.95 12.41 -5.12
CA HIS A 147 35.24 12.84 -4.58
C HIS A 147 35.86 13.78 -5.62
N PRO A 148 36.08 15.07 -5.32
CA PRO A 148 36.93 15.86 -6.18
C PRO A 148 38.31 15.22 -6.10
N ALA A 149 38.81 14.74 -7.24
CA ALA A 149 40.18 14.31 -7.37
C ALA A 149 41.07 15.42 -6.84
N GLN A 150 41.75 15.13 -5.74
CA GLN A 150 42.77 15.97 -5.15
C GLN A 150 43.85 16.15 -6.22
N LYS A 151 43.90 17.34 -6.83
CA LYS A 151 45.02 17.75 -7.66
C LYS A 151 46.16 18.07 -6.71
N ASP A 152 47.02 17.09 -6.49
CA ASP A 152 48.32 17.35 -5.89
C ASP A 152 49.15 18.16 -6.89
N ILE A 153 49.63 19.32 -6.42
CA ILE A 153 50.54 20.26 -7.09
C ILE A 153 51.97 19.76 -6.92
#